data_AF-A0A168C260-F1
#
_entry.id   AF-A0A168C260-F1
#
_cell.length_a   1.000
_cell.length_b   1.000
_cell.length_c   1.000
_cell.angle_alpha   90.00
_cell.angle_beta   90.00
_cell.angle_gamma   90.00
#
_symmetry.space_group_name_H-M   'P 1'
#
loop_
_entity.id
_entity.type
_entity.pdbx_description
1 polymer ?
#
loop_
_entity_poly.entity_id
_entity_poly.type
_entity_poly.pdbx_seq_one_letter_code
_entity_poly.pdbx_strand_id
1 'polypeptide(L)'
;MNNTPKKDRPILKRVWMFPLGLFLVLQLFFIVCEVLSWAPNLQDGEIFTRIYGRISNSKLFTEWFVPYKTTQFNIFTAIFSITLLPTAFIVAIKDFYSRK
;
A
#
# COMPACT_ATOMS: atom_id res chain seq x y z
N MET A 1 -27.11 -2.74 42.68
CA MET A 1 -27.33 -2.35 41.27
C MET A 1 -26.04 -1.69 40.83
N ASN A 2 -25.18 -2.44 40.11
CA ASN A 2 -23.80 -2.02 39.84
C ASN A 2 -23.71 -1.56 38.38
N ASN A 3 -23.71 -0.25 38.19
CA ASN A 3 -23.66 0.39 36.88
C ASN A 3 -22.17 0.61 36.55
N THR A 4 -21.51 -0.42 36.02
CA THR A 4 -20.16 -0.24 35.48
C THR A 4 -20.26 0.47 34.12
N PRO A 5 -19.49 1.55 33.89
CA PRO A 5 -19.48 2.20 32.58
C PRO A 5 -18.93 1.21 31.56
N LYS A 6 -19.68 0.98 30.47
CA LYS A 6 -19.19 0.25 29.29
C LYS A 6 -17.88 0.91 28.87
N LYS A 7 -16.77 0.23 29.14
CA LYS A 7 -15.44 0.61 28.68
C LYS A 7 -15.51 0.60 27.15
N ASP A 8 -15.74 1.76 26.55
CA ASP A 8 -15.72 1.95 25.11
C ASP A 8 -14.43 1.31 24.61
N ARG A 9 -14.61 0.26 23.81
CA ARG A 9 -13.50 -0.54 23.30
C ARG A 9 -12.59 0.46 22.57
N PRO A 10 -11.31 0.55 22.92
CA PRO A 10 -10.45 1.60 22.41
C PRO A 10 -10.47 1.50 20.88
N ILE A 11 -10.91 2.58 20.24
CA ILE A 11 -11.00 2.75 18.78
C ILE A 11 -9.67 2.36 18.10
N LEU A 12 -8.58 2.43 18.86
CA LEU A 12 -7.21 2.04 18.52
C LEU A 12 -6.99 0.54 18.23
N LYS A 13 -7.92 -0.38 18.58
CA LYS A 13 -7.77 -1.83 18.32
C LYS A 13 -8.42 -2.32 17.02
N ARG A 14 -8.70 -1.43 16.06
CA ARG A 14 -9.02 -1.87 14.70
C ARG A 14 -7.72 -2.27 13.99
N VAL A 15 -7.27 -3.49 14.25
CA VAL A 15 -6.17 -4.20 13.53
C VAL A 15 -6.30 -4.02 12.01
N TRP A 16 -7.55 -3.88 11.56
CA TRP A 16 -7.95 -3.61 10.20
C TRP A 16 -7.47 -2.30 9.58
N MET A 17 -7.25 -1.25 10.39
CA MET A 17 -6.77 0.05 9.91
C MET A 17 -5.27 0.04 9.63
N PHE A 18 -4.52 -0.91 10.18
CA PHE A 18 -3.07 -0.97 10.00
C PHE A 18 -2.64 -1.20 8.54
N PRO A 19 -3.13 -2.22 7.80
CA PRO A 19 -2.72 -2.41 6.41
C PRO A 19 -3.15 -1.25 5.50
N LEU A 20 -4.33 -0.67 5.73
CA LEU A 20 -4.81 0.53 5.03
C LEU A 20 -3.94 1.75 5.32
N GLY A 21 -3.66 2.01 6.59
CA GLY A 21 -2.80 3.10 7.02
C GLY A 21 -1.38 2.95 6.46
N LEU A 22 -0.82 1.74 6.51
CA LEU A 22 0.49 1.43 5.93
C LEU A 22 0.50 1.68 4.42
N PHE A 23 -0.53 1.21 3.70
CA PHE A 23 -0.66 1.47 2.27
C PHE A 23 -0.68 2.98 1.98
N LEU A 24 -1.51 3.75 2.69
CA LEU A 24 -1.59 5.20 2.50
C LEU A 24 -0.26 5.91 2.80
N VAL A 25 0.43 5.53 3.88
CA VAL A 25 1.75 6.10 4.21
C VAL A 25 2.77 5.80 3.11
N LEU A 26 2.79 4.59 2.54
CA LEU A 26 3.66 4.23 1.42
C LEU A 26 3.35 5.06 0.17
N GLN A 27 2.08 5.29 -0.14
CA GLN A 27 1.69 6.14 -1.27
C GLN A 27 2.11 7.60 -1.08
N LEU A 28 1.92 8.15 0.13
CA LEU A 28 2.37 9.50 0.46
C LEU A 28 3.89 9.63 0.38
N PHE A 29 4.62 8.62 0.87
CA PHE A 29 6.06 8.57 0.77
C PHE A 29 6.52 8.62 -0.70
N PHE A 30 5.91 7.83 -1.58
CA PHE A 30 6.25 7.86 -3.01
C PHE A 30 5.94 9.20 -3.69
N ILE A 31 4.82 9.86 -3.34
CA ILE A 31 4.52 11.21 -3.82
C ILE A 31 5.63 12.18 -3.42
N VAL A 32 6.06 12.15 -2.16
CA VAL A 32 7.13 13.03 -1.66
C VAL A 32 8.45 12.73 -2.37
N CYS A 33 8.81 11.46 -2.53
CA CYS A 33 10.00 11.05 -3.27
C CYS A 33 9.98 11.57 -4.72
N GLU A 34 8.86 11.49 -5.41
CA GLU A 34 8.72 12.00 -6.77
C GLU A 34 8.83 13.52 -6.84
N VAL A 35 8.17 14.25 -5.94
CA VAL A 35 8.27 15.72 -5.87
C VAL A 35 9.71 16.16 -5.63
N LEU A 36 10.44 15.42 -4.79
CA LEU A 36 11.86 15.66 -4.51
C LEU A 36 12.78 15.12 -5.62
N SER A 37 12.25 14.51 -6.68
CA SER A 37 13.00 13.81 -7.73
C SER A 37 14.00 12.79 -7.16
N TRP A 38 13.70 12.24 -5.97
CA TRP A 38 14.52 11.26 -5.30
C TRP A 38 14.01 9.88 -5.66
N ALA A 39 14.77 9.16 -6.49
CA ALA A 39 14.52 7.76 -6.81
C ALA A 39 15.68 6.90 -6.27
N PRO A 40 15.38 5.74 -5.66
CA PRO A 40 16.43 4.83 -5.24
C PRO A 40 17.19 4.32 -6.47
N ASN A 41 18.52 4.35 -6.42
CA ASN A 41 19.35 3.75 -7.46
C ASN A 41 19.34 2.22 -7.30
N LEU A 42 18.41 1.55 -7.98
CA LEU A 42 18.22 0.09 -7.86
C LEU A 42 19.09 -0.71 -8.85
N GLN A 43 20.11 -0.08 -9.45
CA GLN A 43 20.97 -0.71 -10.46
C GLN A 43 22.01 -1.67 -9.86
N ASP A 44 22.12 -1.75 -8.54
CA ASP A 44 23.21 -2.48 -7.87
C ASP A 44 23.01 -4.01 -7.84
N GLY A 45 21.92 -4.54 -8.42
CA GLY A 45 21.65 -5.98 -8.48
C GLY A 45 21.37 -6.47 -9.90
N GLU A 46 22.16 -7.44 -10.39
CA GLU A 46 22.01 -8.02 -11.73
C GLU A 46 20.62 -8.67 -11.93
N ILE A 47 20.16 -9.42 -10.93
CA ILE A 47 18.84 -10.08 -10.95
C ILE A 47 17.71 -9.06 -10.93
N PHE A 48 17.84 -8.04 -10.08
CA PHE A 48 16.84 -6.98 -9.96
C PHE A 48 16.74 -6.18 -11.27
N THR A 49 17.88 -5.78 -11.83
CA THR A 49 17.95 -5.02 -13.09
C THR A 49 17.33 -5.81 -14.25
N ARG A 50 17.57 -7.13 -14.33
CA ARG A 50 16.99 -7.98 -15.37
C ARG A 50 15.47 -8.12 -15.26
N ILE A 51 14.95 -8.32 -14.05
CA ILE A 51 13.51 -8.48 -13.80
C ILE A 51 12.81 -7.13 -13.98
N TYR A 52 13.37 -6.08 -13.37
CA TYR A 52 12.89 -4.71 -13.49
C TYR A 52 12.84 -4.29 -14.96
N GLY A 53 13.92 -4.46 -15.72
CA GLY A 53 13.96 -4.09 -17.14
C GLY A 53 12.90 -4.81 -17.99
N ARG A 54 12.54 -6.05 -17.66
CA ARG A 54 11.44 -6.74 -18.36
C ARG A 54 10.07 -6.19 -17.98
N ILE A 55 9.85 -5.91 -16.70
CA ILE A 55 8.54 -5.47 -16.19
C ILE A 55 8.29 -3.99 -16.51
N SER A 56 9.32 -3.14 -16.38
CA SER A 56 9.23 -1.70 -16.60
C SER A 56 8.95 -1.33 -18.05
N ASN A 57 9.37 -2.18 -19.00
CA ASN A 57 9.09 -2.00 -20.43
C ASN A 57 7.74 -2.57 -20.88
N SER A 58 6.97 -3.18 -19.96
CA SER A 58 5.65 -3.70 -20.30
C SER A 58 4.61 -2.57 -20.39
N LYS A 59 3.66 -2.71 -21.32
CA LYS A 59 2.54 -1.75 -21.49
C LYS A 59 1.77 -1.50 -20.19
N LEU A 60 1.74 -2.48 -19.29
CA LEU A 60 1.10 -2.35 -18.00
C LEU A 60 1.62 -1.16 -17.20
N PHE A 61 2.93 -0.92 -17.17
CA PHE A 61 3.53 0.13 -16.35
C PHE A 61 3.94 1.38 -17.13
N THR A 62 3.82 1.35 -18.46
CA THR A 62 4.07 2.49 -19.33
C THR A 62 2.78 3.18 -19.79
N GLU A 63 1.66 2.46 -19.86
CA GLU A 63 0.39 2.97 -20.40
C GLU A 63 -0.78 2.81 -19.41
N TRP A 64 -0.94 1.64 -18.81
CA TRP A 64 -2.18 1.29 -18.08
C TRP A 64 -2.15 1.65 -16.59
N PHE A 65 -1.00 1.52 -15.93
CA PHE A 65 -0.82 1.72 -14.50
C PHE A 65 0.35 2.66 -14.24
N VAL A 66 0.07 3.96 -14.42
CA VAL A 66 1.08 5.03 -14.38
C VAL A 66 0.74 6.12 -13.34
N PRO A 67 0.55 5.77 -12.06
CA PRO A 67 0.24 6.77 -11.02
C PRO A 67 1.38 7.77 -10.79
N TYR A 68 2.62 7.37 -11.07
CA TYR A 68 3.84 8.16 -10.89
C TYR A 68 4.65 8.21 -12.19
N LYS A 69 5.45 9.26 -12.40
CA LYS A 69 6.35 9.33 -13.57
C LYS A 69 7.47 8.31 -13.50
N THR A 70 7.92 7.99 -12.29
CA THR A 70 8.98 6.99 -12.06
C THR A 70 8.38 5.59 -12.07
N THR A 71 8.72 4.80 -13.09
CA THR A 71 8.21 3.43 -13.26
C THR A 71 8.47 2.51 -12.06
N GLN A 72 9.57 2.72 -11.31
CA GLN A 72 9.85 1.99 -10.07
C GLN A 72 8.72 2.13 -9.04
N PHE A 73 8.23 3.36 -8.84
CA PHE A 73 7.14 3.62 -7.89
C PHE A 73 5.82 3.02 -8.37
N ASN A 74 5.58 2.98 -9.69
CA ASN A 74 4.40 2.30 -10.26
C ASN A 74 4.42 0.80 -9.96
N ILE A 75 5.57 0.14 -10.16
CA ILE A 75 5.72 -1.29 -9.87
C ILE A 75 5.53 -1.57 -8.38
N PHE A 76 6.18 -0.82 -7.50
CA PHE A 76 5.99 -0.99 -6.05
C PHE A 76 4.54 -0.76 -5.63
N THR A 77 3.90 0.24 -6.21
CA THR A 77 2.50 0.55 -5.93
C THR A 77 1.57 -0.56 -6.40
N ALA A 78 1.83 -1.20 -7.53
CA ALA A 78 1.08 -2.37 -7.95
C ALA A 78 1.27 -3.55 -6.98
N ILE A 79 2.49 -3.83 -6.54
CA ILE A 79 2.78 -4.90 -5.57
C ILE A 79 2.06 -4.63 -4.23
N PHE A 80 2.17 -3.42 -3.70
CA PHE A 80 1.48 -3.03 -2.47
C PHE A 80 -0.03 -3.05 -2.63
N SER A 81 -0.53 -2.67 -3.81
CA SER A 81 -1.96 -2.76 -4.10
C SER A 81 -2.43 -4.21 -4.06
N ILE A 82 -1.73 -5.14 -4.71
CA ILE A 82 -2.11 -6.56 -4.75
C ILE A 82 -1.98 -7.23 -3.37
N THR A 83 -1.04 -6.81 -2.53
CA THR A 83 -0.78 -7.45 -1.23
C THR A 83 -1.59 -6.83 -0.08
N LEU A 84 -1.66 -5.50 -0.01
CA LEU A 84 -2.27 -4.78 1.10
C LEU A 84 -3.76 -4.51 0.90
N LEU A 85 -4.22 -4.20 -0.31
CA LEU A 85 -5.65 -3.90 -0.53
C LEU A 85 -6.54 -5.12 -0.27
N PRO A 86 -6.31 -6.31 -0.86
CA PRO A 86 -7.20 -7.46 -0.62
C PRO A 86 -7.26 -7.84 0.85
N THR A 87 -6.09 -7.81 1.51
CA THR A 87 -6.01 -7.97 2.97
C THR A 87 -6.94 -6.96 3.61
N ALA A 88 -6.69 -5.66 3.47
CA ALA A 88 -7.49 -4.59 4.06
C ALA A 88 -9.00 -4.64 3.73
N PHE A 89 -9.40 -5.15 2.56
CA PHE A 89 -10.80 -5.30 2.19
C PHE A 89 -11.49 -6.44 2.93
N ILE A 90 -10.94 -7.67 2.90
CA ILE A 90 -11.46 -8.83 3.67
C ILE A 90 -11.67 -8.45 5.13
N VAL A 91 -10.66 -7.72 5.58
CA VAL A 91 -10.50 -7.15 6.89
C VAL A 91 -11.64 -6.19 7.26
N ALA A 92 -11.83 -5.13 6.47
CA ALA A 92 -12.89 -4.16 6.67
C ALA A 92 -14.29 -4.79 6.62
N ILE A 93 -14.51 -5.72 5.68
CA ILE A 93 -15.80 -6.41 5.51
C ILE A 93 -16.16 -7.21 6.76
N LYS A 94 -15.20 -7.95 7.33
CA LYS A 94 -15.44 -8.73 8.56
C LYS A 94 -15.72 -7.84 9.77
N ASP A 95 -15.08 -6.67 9.89
CA ASP A 95 -15.42 -5.69 10.95
C ASP A 95 -16.83 -5.15 10.79
N PHE A 96 -17.20 -4.80 9.55
CA PHE A 96 -18.51 -4.23 9.25
C PHE A 96 -19.62 -5.24 9.55
N TYR A 97 -19.46 -6.49 9.12
CA TYR A 97 -20.43 -7.55 9.38
C TYR A 97 -20.53 -7.91 10.86
N SER A 98 -19.42 -7.87 11.61
CA SER A 98 -19.44 -8.13 13.06
C SER A 98 -20.09 -7.01 13.89
N ARG A 99 -20.33 -5.83 13.31
CA ARG A 99 -21.01 -4.70 13.96
C ARG A 99 -22.50 -4.65 13.64
N LYS A 100 -22.97 -5.47 12.70
CA LYS A 100 -24.39 -5.69 12.41
C LYS A 100 -24.94 -6.81 13.28
#